data_AF-A0A0F4LNB0-F1
#
_entry.id   AF-A0A0F4LNB0-F1
#
_cell.length_a   1.000
_cell.length_b   1.000
_cell.length_c   1.000
_cell.angle_alpha   90.00
_cell.angle_beta   90.00
_cell.angle_gamma   90.00
#
_symmetry.space_group_name_H-M   'P 1'
#
loop_
_entity.id
_entity.type
_entity.pdbx_description
1 polymer ?
#
loop_
_entity_poly.entity_id
_entity_poly.type
_entity_poly.pdbx_seq_one_letter_code
_entity_poly.pdbx_strand_id
1 'polypeptide(L)' 'MDDCWEVLKKLYLNNNKTLSLPSKDRSVKLLTSLKMIAAVSKYSVVYGPEDLENPYFYYVLQPLSEEYIKERLAKESK' A
#
# COMPACT_ATOMS: atom_id res chain seq x y z
N MET A 1 -7.96 6.03 4.83
CA MET A 1 -8.46 4.87 4.07
C MET A 1 -8.26 3.67 5.00
N ASP A 2 -9.21 3.42 5.90
CA ASP A 2 -8.98 2.57 7.09
C ASP A 2 -9.15 1.06 6.85
N ASP A 3 -9.00 0.60 5.61
CA ASP A 3 -9.05 -0.82 5.29
C ASP A 3 -7.73 -1.29 4.66
N CYS A 4 -7.01 -2.13 5.41
CA CYS A 4 -5.79 -2.78 4.95
C CYS A 4 -6.03 -3.64 3.70
N TRP A 5 -7.21 -4.26 3.58
CA TRP A 5 -7.55 -5.06 2.41
C TRP A 5 -7.64 -4.20 1.15
N GLU A 6 -8.30 -3.04 1.24
CA GLU A 6 -8.42 -2.12 0.11
C GLU A 6 -7.05 -1.59 -0.34
N VAL A 7 -6.15 -1.29 0.59
CA VAL A 7 -4.77 -0.86 0.26
C VAL A 7 -4.03 -1.98 -0.47
N LEU A 8 -4.07 -3.21 0.05
CA LEU A 8 -3.43 -4.37 -0.57
C LEU A 8 -4.01 -4.67 -1.96
N LYS A 9 -5.34 -4.65 -2.09
CA LYS A 9 -6.05 -4.89 -3.34
C LYS A 9 -5.71 -3.83 -4.39
N LYS A 10 -5.63 -2.55 -4.01
CA LYS A 10 -5.22 -1.47 -4.91
C LYS A 10 -3.79 -1.66 -5.42
N LEU A 11 -2.86 -2.00 -4.54
CA LEU A 11 -1.48 -2.29 -4.94
C LEU A 11 -1.38 -3.50 -5.87
N TYR A 12 -2.13 -4.57 -5.57
CA TYR A 12 -2.18 -5.78 -6.39
C TYR A 12 -2.76 -5.53 -7.79
N LEU A 13 -3.91 -4.84 -7.85
CA LEU A 13 -4.56 -4.47 -9.12
C LEU A 13 -3.74 -3.47 -9.95
N ASN A 14 -2.77 -2.79 -9.34
CA ASN A 14 -1.84 -1.91 -10.03
C ASN A 14 -0.71 -2.67 -10.76
N ASN A 15 -0.85 -3.99 -10.97
CA ASN A 15 0.10 -4.84 -11.70
C ASN A 15 1.55 -4.69 -11.23
N ASN A 16 1.77 -4.76 -9.91
CA ASN A 16 3.09 -4.62 -9.28
C ASN A 16 3.80 -3.27 -9.52
N LYS A 17 3.07 -2.27 -10.03
CA LYS A 17 3.57 -0.89 -10.07
C LYS A 17 3.41 -0.23 -8.71
N THR A 18 4.22 0.79 -8.50
CA THR A 18 4.16 1.58 -7.28
C THR A 18 2.89 2.42 -7.22
N LEU A 19 2.29 2.52 -6.04
CA LEU A 19 1.15 3.39 -5.78
C LEU A 19 1.54 4.46 -4.76
N SER A 20 1.14 5.70 -4.99
CA SER A 20 1.32 6.78 -4.02
C SER A 20 0.31 6.59 -2.88
N LEU A 21 0.81 6.41 -1.65
CA LEU A 21 -0.02 6.22 -0.46
C LEU A 21 0.41 7.17 0.66
N PRO A 22 -0.55 7.65 1.49
CA PRO A 22 -0.26 8.53 2.61
C PRO A 22 0.46 7.77 3.73
N SER A 23 1.67 8.20 4.09
CA SER A 23 2.48 7.51 5.10
C SER A 23 1.94 7.58 6.53
N LYS A 24 1.08 8.58 6.85
CA LYS A 24 0.49 8.68 8.18
C LYS A 24 -0.79 7.85 8.34
N ASP A 25 -1.34 7.32 7.24
CA ASP A 25 -2.52 6.45 7.28
C ASP A 25 -2.25 5.18 8.09
N ARG A 26 -3.22 4.82 8.92
CA ARG A 26 -3.10 3.71 9.88
C ARG A 26 -2.88 2.37 9.17
N SER A 27 -3.59 2.14 8.07
CA SER A 27 -3.50 0.90 7.29
C SER A 27 -2.15 0.79 6.61
N VAL A 28 -1.67 1.89 6.01
CA VAL A 28 -0.36 1.94 5.35
C VAL A 28 0.76 1.66 6.36
N LYS A 29 0.70 2.26 7.55
CA LYS A 29 1.66 2.00 8.64
C LYS A 29 1.66 0.54 9.08
N LEU A 30 0.47 -0.03 9.31
CA LEU A 30 0.34 -1.41 9.75
C LEU A 30 0.86 -2.39 8.69
N LEU A 31 0.49 -2.22 7.43
CA LEU A 31 0.97 -3.06 6.34
C LEU A 31 2.48 -2.95 6.14
N THR A 32 3.05 -1.76 6.35
CA THR A 32 4.50 -1.55 6.31
C THR A 32 5.20 -2.26 7.47
N SER A 33 4.66 -2.18 8.70
CA SER A 33 5.25 -2.86 9.86
C SER A 33 5.18 -4.38 9.76
N LEU A 34 4.13 -4.91 9.12
CA LEU A 34 3.98 -6.33 8.79
C LEU A 34 4.81 -6.76 7.57
N LYS A 35 5.61 -5.86 6.97
CA LYS A 35 6.38 -6.11 5.74
C LYS A 35 5.53 -6.61 4.57
N MET A 36 4.26 -6.23 4.54
CA MET A 36 3.37 -6.59 3.45
C MET A 36 3.53 -5.65 2.25
N ILE A 37 3.88 -4.40 2.51
CA ILE A 37 4.19 -3.37 1.51
C ILE A 37 5.50 -2.69 1.90
N ALA A 38 6.19 -2.10 0.93
CA ALA A 38 7.40 -1.33 1.19
C ALA A 38 7.41 -0.02 0.42
N ALA A 39 7.88 1.06 1.05
CA ALA A 39 8.17 2.30 0.36
C ALA A 39 9.39 2.10 -0.55
N VAL A 40 9.28 2.50 -1.82
CA VAL A 40 10.36 2.40 -2.81
C VAL A 40 11.27 3.63 -2.83
N SER A 41 10.84 4.73 -2.20
CA SER A 41 11.54 6.00 -2.18
C SER A 41 11.71 6.50 -0.75
N LYS A 42 12.85 7.14 -0.48
CA LYS A 42 13.08 7.91 0.76
C LYS A 42 12.49 9.32 0.68
N TYR A 43 12.13 9.77 -0.51
CA TYR A 43 11.56 11.09 -0.76
C TYR A 43 10.05 10.98 -0.91
N SER A 44 9.33 11.83 -0.18
CA SER A 44 7.90 11.98 -0.32
C SER A 44 7.57 12.70 -1.62
N VAL A 45 6.42 12.36 -2.20
CA VAL A 45 5.81 13.14 -3.26
C VAL A 45 5.15 14.35 -2.60
N VAL A 46 5.56 15.55 -3.01
CA VAL A 46 5.03 16.82 -2.49
C VAL A 46 4.40 17.55 -3.65
N TYR A 47 3.07 17.67 -3.64
CA TYR A 47 2.30 18.44 -4.61
C TYR A 47 1.85 19.79 -4.04
N GLY A 48 1.65 19.87 -2.72
CA GLY A 48 1.26 21.10 -2.04
C GLY A 48 1.63 21.14 -0.55
N PRO A 49 1.42 22.29 0.12
CA PRO A 49 1.69 22.46 1.56
C PRO A 49 0.95 21.44 2.44
N GLU A 50 -0.24 20.99 2.03
CA GLU A 50 -1.05 19.98 2.70
C GLU A 50 -0.34 18.62 2.83
N ASP A 51 0.56 18.28 1.89
CA ASP A 51 1.31 17.03 1.91
C ASP A 51 2.41 17.03 2.99
N LEU A 52 2.75 18.18 3.55
CA LEU A 52 3.68 18.25 4.69
C LEU A 52 3.06 17.65 5.96
N GLU A 53 1.73 17.79 6.10
CA GLU A 53 1.00 17.22 7.23
C GLU A 53 0.75 15.72 7.05
N ASN A 54 0.66 15.20 5.82
CA ASN A 54 0.51 13.78 5.56
C ASN A 54 1.26 13.37 4.28
N PRO A 55 2.58 13.14 4.36
CA PRO A 55 3.40 12.94 3.17
C PRO A 55 3.06 11.62 2.48
N TYR A 56 2.94 11.69 1.16
CA TYR A 56 2.73 10.55 0.31
C TYR A 56 4.06 9.96 -0.14
N PHE A 57 4.13 8.63 -0.20
CA PHE A 57 5.28 7.92 -0.76
C PHE A 57 4.81 6.88 -1.75
N TYR A 58 5.69 6.50 -2.67
CA TYR A 58 5.45 5.35 -3.54
C TYR A 58 5.69 4.05 -2.77
N TYR A 59 4.66 3.21 -2.71
CA TYR A 59 4.71 1.87 -2.11
C TYR A 59 4.55 0.80 -3.17
N VAL A 60 5.20 -0.34 -2.94
CA VAL A 60 5.05 -1.56 -3.73
C VAL A 60 4.61 -2.71 -2.83
N LEU A 61 3.89 -3.66 -3.40
CA LEU A 61 3.53 -4.91 -2.74
C LEU A 61 4.77 -5.81 -2.57
N GLN A 62 4.92 -6.44 -1.42
CA GLN A 62 5.99 -7.43 -1.21
C GLN A 62 5.57 -8.80 -1.76
N PRO A 63 6.51 -9.64 -2.24
CA PRO A 63 6.17 -10.92 -2.88
C PRO A 63 5.28 -11.85 -2.05
N LEU A 64 5.54 -11.99 -0.74
CA LEU A 64 4.73 -12.83 0.16
C LEU A 64 3.29 -12.33 0.30
N SER A 65 3.06 -11.03 0.09
CA SER A 65 1.72 -10.45 0.12
C SER A 65 0.93 -10.77 -1.13
N GLU A 66 1.58 -10.97 -2.27
CA GLU A 66 0.88 -11.37 -3.50
C GLU A 66 0.21 -12.73 -3.33
N GLU A 67 0.90 -13.70 -2.72
CA GLU A 67 0.36 -15.04 -2.46
C GLU A 67 -0.87 -14.95 -1.54
N TYR A 68 -0.76 -14.21 -0.44
CA TYR A 68 -1.88 -13.94 0.47
C TYR A 68 -3.10 -13.34 -0.25
N ILE A 69 -2.89 -12.35 -1.12
CA ILE A 69 -3.98 -11.69 -1.85
C ILE A 69 -4.62 -12.65 -2.85
N LYS A 70 -3.83 -13.42 -3.61
CA LYS A 70 -4.31 -14.42 -4.56
C LYS A 70 -5.20 -15.45 -3.87
N GLU A 71 -4.76 -15.98 -2.72
CA GLU A 71 -5.55 -16.94 -1.94
C GLU A 71 -6.86 -16.36 -1.43
N ARG A 72 -6.84 -15.10 -0.95
CA ARG A 72 -8.04 -14.45 -0.45
C ARG A 72 -9.05 -14.17 -1.57
N LEU A 73 -8.60 -13.66 -2.72
CA LEU A 73 -9.47 -13.43 -3.89
C LEU A 73 -10.10 -14.73 -4.42
N ALA A 74 -9.35 -15.85 -4.39
CA ALA A 74 -9.87 -17.15 -4.79
C ALA A 74 -10.98 -17.67 -3.83
N LYS A 75 -10.93 -17.29 -2.55
CA LYS A 75 -11.98 -17.62 -1.56
C LYS A 75 -13.22 -16.74 -1.70
N GLU A 76 -13.05 -15.46 -2.05
CA GLU A 76 -14.18 -14.52 -2.27
C GLU A 76 -14.99 -14.84 -3.55
N SER A 77 -14.43 -15.62 -4.47
CA SER A 77 -15.09 -16.03 -5.73
C SER A 77 -15.85 -17.36 -5.62
N LYS A 78 -15.95 -17.94 -4.42
CA LYS A 78 -16.67 -19.19 -4.12
C LYS A 78 -17.87 -18.92 -3.24
#